data_AF-A0AB39N4J4-F1
#
_entry.id   AF-A0AB39N4J4-F1
#
_cell.length_a   1.000
_cell.length_b   1.000
_cell.length_c   1.000
_cell.angle_alpha   90.00
_cell.angle_beta   90.00
_cell.angle_gamma   90.00
#
_symmetry.space_group_name_H-M   'P 1'
#
loop_
_entity.id
_entity.type
_entity.pdbx_description
1 polymer ?
#
loop_
_entity_poly.entity_id
_entity_poly.type
_entity_poly.pdbx_seq_one_letter_code
_entity_poly.pdbx_strand_id
1 'polypeptide(L)'
;MSLTRVVLTSGRSLDLSELRLSSTYGGMLEGYPCKLVNDMKIKGLVHAAERAGPSVPVHLVPPPREYPDQYAGAFGPVEVLPPVACVGAFHSTALDPDHDPVLHRSALTIIWFQPTTHVPYGCDAEDALREVDWEGLARDYEL
;
A
#
# COMPACT_ATOMS: atom_id res chain seq x y z
N MET A 1 -12.50 -1.18 -15.44
CA MET A 1 -13.25 -0.12 -14.73
C MET A 1 -12.43 0.29 -13.52
N SER A 2 -12.21 1.59 -13.30
CA SER A 2 -11.48 2.09 -12.13
C SER A 2 -12.45 2.54 -11.03
N LEU A 3 -12.06 2.35 -9.77
CA LEU A 3 -12.79 2.80 -8.58
C LEU A 3 -12.53 4.29 -8.33
N THR A 4 -11.29 4.71 -8.50
CA THR A 4 -10.79 6.08 -8.27
C THR A 4 -9.49 6.26 -9.05
N ARG A 5 -9.01 7.51 -9.09
CA ARG A 5 -7.73 7.89 -9.69
C ARG A 5 -6.89 8.62 -8.66
N VAL A 6 -5.61 8.30 -8.59
CA VAL A 6 -4.60 9.00 -7.77
C VAL A 6 -3.59 9.66 -8.70
N VAL A 7 -3.14 10.86 -8.37
CA VAL A 7 -2.10 11.57 -9.13
C VAL A 7 -0.82 11.61 -8.30
N LEU A 8 0.23 10.94 -8.81
CA LEU A 8 1.55 10.95 -8.20
C LEU A 8 2.17 12.34 -8.27
N THR A 9 3.16 12.60 -7.42
CA THR A 9 3.94 13.85 -7.45
C THR A 9 4.72 14.01 -8.76
N SER A 10 5.03 12.91 -9.44
CA SER A 10 5.60 12.90 -10.80
C SER A 10 4.62 13.38 -11.89
N GLY A 11 3.34 13.55 -11.56
CA GLY A 11 2.26 13.89 -12.50
C GLY A 11 1.61 12.68 -13.17
N ARG A 12 2.12 11.46 -12.96
CA ARG A 12 1.51 10.23 -13.46
C ARG A 12 0.17 9.96 -12.78
N SER A 13 -0.82 9.57 -13.58
CA SER A 13 -2.14 9.17 -13.10
C SER A 13 -2.22 7.65 -12.92
N LEU A 14 -2.61 7.22 -11.73
CA LEU A 14 -2.85 5.81 -11.40
C LEU A 14 -4.34 5.56 -11.25
N ASP A 15 -4.84 4.55 -11.95
CA ASP A 15 -6.21 4.08 -11.81
C ASP A 15 -6.25 2.91 -10.81
N LEU A 16 -7.03 3.06 -9.74
CA LEU A 16 -7.23 2.02 -8.73
C LEU A 16 -8.32 1.05 -9.21
N SER A 17 -8.01 -0.24 -9.36
CA SER A 17 -8.97 -1.26 -9.78
C SER A 17 -9.55 -2.07 -8.61
N GLU A 18 -8.78 -2.25 -7.54
CA GLU A 18 -9.19 -2.97 -6.34
C GLU A 18 -8.62 -2.30 -5.10
N LEU A 19 -9.42 -2.21 -4.03
CA LEU A 19 -8.98 -1.73 -2.73
C LEU A 19 -9.49 -2.65 -1.63
N ARG A 20 -8.58 -3.20 -0.84
CA ARG A 20 -8.89 -3.94 0.39
C ARG A 20 -8.45 -3.14 1.61
N LEU A 21 -9.40 -2.86 2.49
CA LEU A 21 -9.19 -2.22 3.78
C LEU A 21 -9.34 -3.25 4.89
N SER A 22 -8.43 -3.24 5.87
CA SER A 22 -8.55 -4.05 7.09
C SER A 22 -8.09 -3.27 8.32
N SER A 23 -8.62 -3.64 9.48
CA SER A 23 -8.12 -3.10 10.75
C SER A 23 -6.72 -3.66 11.01
N THR A 24 -5.72 -2.79 11.14
CA THR A 24 -4.31 -3.16 11.36
C THR A 24 -4.16 -4.10 12.54
N TYR A 25 -4.83 -3.80 13.65
CA TYR A 25 -4.80 -4.61 14.88
C TYR A 25 -6.00 -5.55 15.02
N GLY A 26 -6.85 -5.67 13.99
CA GLY A 26 -7.95 -6.64 13.96
C GLY A 26 -7.46 -8.05 14.27
N GLY A 27 -8.21 -8.76 15.13
CA GLY A 27 -7.89 -10.13 15.56
C GLY A 27 -6.80 -10.25 16.63
N MET A 28 -6.23 -9.14 17.12
CA MET A 28 -5.35 -9.17 18.30
C MET A 28 -6.20 -9.30 19.58
N LEU A 29 -6.15 -10.47 20.21
CA LEU A 29 -6.91 -10.75 21.44
C LEU A 29 -6.15 -10.34 22.71
N GLU A 30 -4.83 -10.51 22.71
CA GLU A 30 -3.95 -10.20 23.86
C GLU A 30 -2.64 -9.56 23.39
N GLY A 31 -1.99 -8.85 24.31
CA GLY A 31 -0.76 -8.12 24.06
C GLY A 31 -1.00 -6.64 23.74
N TYR A 32 0.01 -6.00 23.16
CA TYR A 32 -0.02 -4.59 22.79
C TYR A 32 0.74 -4.39 21.47
N PRO A 33 0.44 -3.33 20.70
CA PRO A 33 1.22 -2.94 19.55
C PRO A 33 2.68 -2.66 19.93
N CYS A 34 3.60 -3.40 19.32
CA CYS A 34 5.03 -3.19 19.47
C CYS A 34 5.71 -3.51 18.14
N LYS A 35 7.00 -3.16 18.03
CA LYS A 35 7.78 -3.36 16.81
C LYS A 35 7.68 -4.78 16.25
N LEU A 36 7.84 -5.79 17.09
CA LEU A 36 7.78 -7.19 16.67
C LEU A 36 6.44 -7.54 16.04
N VAL A 37 5.33 -7.13 16.66
CA VAL A 37 3.99 -7.42 16.16
C VAL A 37 3.70 -6.65 14.88
N ASN A 38 4.10 -5.39 14.81
CA ASN A 38 3.95 -4.55 13.62
C ASN A 38 4.70 -5.15 12.42
N ASP A 39 5.96 -5.55 12.61
CA ASP A 39 6.78 -6.14 11.56
C ASP A 39 6.18 -7.48 11.08
N MET A 40 5.64 -8.31 11.98
CA MET A 40 4.92 -9.54 11.61
C MET A 40 3.65 -9.26 10.81
N LYS A 41 2.85 -8.27 11.20
CA LYS A 41 1.62 -7.88 10.49
C LYS A 41 1.92 -7.35 9.09
N ILE A 42 2.91 -6.47 8.96
CA ILE A 42 3.39 -5.95 7.67
C ILE A 42 3.84 -7.11 6.77
N LYS A 43 4.69 -8.00 7.29
CA LYS A 43 5.19 -9.16 6.53
C LYS A 43 4.06 -10.07 6.06
N GLY A 44 3.07 -10.33 6.92
CA GLY A 44 1.89 -11.11 6.56
C GLY A 44 1.06 -10.46 5.46
N LEU A 45 0.91 -9.13 5.50
CA LEU A 45 0.16 -8.38 4.50
C LEU A 45 0.85 -8.38 3.13
N VAL A 46 2.17 -8.16 3.11
CA VAL A 46 2.99 -8.24 1.89
C VAL A 46 2.89 -9.63 1.28
N HIS A 47 3.09 -10.68 2.08
CA HIS A 47 3.02 -12.05 1.58
C HIS A 47 1.62 -12.42 1.05
N ALA A 48 0.56 -11.95 1.70
CA ALA A 48 -0.80 -12.17 1.23
C ALA A 48 -1.09 -11.45 -0.10
N ALA A 49 -0.54 -10.25 -0.31
CA ALA A 49 -0.65 -9.51 -1.56
C ALA A 49 0.13 -10.20 -2.70
N GLU A 50 1.37 -10.60 -2.45
CA GLU A 50 2.20 -11.33 -3.42
C GLU A 50 1.52 -12.64 -3.89
N ARG A 51 0.86 -13.34 -2.96
CA ARG A 51 0.11 -14.57 -3.27
C ARG A 51 -1.17 -14.31 -4.06
N ALA A 52 -1.80 -13.15 -3.88
CA ALA A 52 -3.03 -12.80 -4.59
C ALA A 52 -2.76 -12.42 -6.06
N GLY A 53 -1.63 -11.77 -6.34
CA GLY A 53 -1.23 -11.39 -7.69
C GLY A 53 0.24 -11.73 -7.99
N PRO A 54 0.58 -13.00 -8.27
CA PRO A 54 1.98 -13.43 -8.43
C PRO A 54 2.73 -12.78 -9.61
N SER A 55 2.01 -12.27 -10.61
CA SER A 55 2.56 -11.60 -11.79
C SER A 55 2.74 -10.08 -11.61
N VAL A 56 2.17 -9.50 -10.55
CA VAL A 56 2.18 -8.05 -10.31
C VAL A 56 3.13 -7.76 -9.16
N PRO A 57 4.10 -6.84 -9.31
CA PRO A 57 4.97 -6.45 -8.21
C PRO A 57 4.17 -5.89 -7.03
N VAL A 58 4.70 -6.07 -5.82
CA VAL A 58 4.13 -5.53 -4.59
C VAL A 58 5.10 -4.53 -3.99
N HIS A 59 4.60 -3.34 -3.67
CA HIS A 59 5.36 -2.30 -2.99
C HIS A 59 4.70 -1.92 -1.66
N LEU A 60 5.50 -1.89 -0.60
CA LEU A 60 5.09 -1.36 0.70
C LEU A 60 5.59 0.07 0.85
N VAL A 61 4.65 1.01 0.97
CA VAL A 61 4.94 2.35 1.45
C VAL A 61 5.27 2.24 2.95
N PRO A 62 6.46 2.66 3.40
CA PRO A 62 6.83 2.58 4.82
C PRO A 62 5.79 3.30 5.69
N PRO A 63 5.11 2.61 6.62
CA PRO A 63 4.09 3.24 7.44
C PRO A 63 4.73 4.16 8.48
N PRO A 64 4.07 5.29 8.84
CA PRO A 64 4.47 6.06 10.01
C PRO A 64 4.35 5.18 11.26
N ARG A 65 5.30 5.34 12.18
CA ARG A 65 5.34 4.62 13.46
C ARG A 65 5.27 5.63 14.59
N GLU A 66 4.20 5.56 15.36
CA GLU A 66 4.02 6.37 16.56
C GLU A 66 4.55 5.62 17.78
N TYR A 67 5.22 6.34 18.68
CA TYR A 67 5.73 5.81 19.95
C TYR A 67 5.07 6.58 21.10
N PRO A 68 3.87 6.16 21.54
CA PRO A 68 3.22 6.76 22.69
C PRO A 68 4.11 6.66 23.93
N ASP A 69 4.10 7.69 24.78
CA ASP A 69 4.80 7.70 26.06
C ASP A 69 4.07 6.81 27.07
N GLN A 70 4.25 5.51 26.89
CA GLN A 70 3.69 4.43 27.70
C GLN A 70 4.82 3.55 28.22
N TYR A 71 4.60 2.92 29.38
CA TYR A 71 5.59 2.03 29.97
C TYR A 71 5.93 0.88 29.00
N ALA A 72 7.22 0.62 28.79
CA ALA A 72 7.67 -0.47 27.95
C ALA A 72 7.27 -1.82 28.56
N GLY A 73 6.50 -2.61 27.81
CA GLY A 73 6.17 -3.97 28.21
C GLY A 73 7.30 -4.97 27.92
N ALA A 74 7.01 -6.25 28.14
CA ALA A 74 7.99 -7.34 27.95
C ALA A 74 8.56 -7.46 26.52
N PHE A 75 7.87 -6.90 25.52
CA PHE A 75 8.28 -6.92 24.10
C PHE A 75 8.83 -5.57 23.61
N GLY A 76 9.21 -4.68 24.54
CA GLY A 76 9.73 -3.35 24.23
C GLY A 76 8.67 -2.25 24.29
N PRO A 77 8.99 -1.04 23.82
CA PRO A 77 8.07 0.10 23.86
C PRO A 77 6.84 -0.15 22.99
N VAL A 78 5.75 0.55 23.33
CA VAL A 78 4.57 0.60 22.48
C VAL A 78 4.96 1.28 21.17
N GLU A 79 4.60 0.65 20.06
CA GLU A 79 4.78 1.21 18.73
C GLU A 79 3.49 0.96 17.94
N VAL A 80 2.89 2.03 17.43
CA VAL A 80 1.58 2.01 16.79
C VAL A 80 1.71 2.40 15.32
N LEU A 81 1.12 1.59 14.44
CA LEU A 81 0.88 1.89 13.04
C LEU A 81 -0.52 2.48 12.88
N PRO A 82 -0.80 3.18 11.76
CA PRO A 82 -2.15 3.64 11.49
C PRO A 82 -3.17 2.49 11.53
N PRO A 83 -4.40 2.74 12.01
CA PRO A 83 -5.39 1.71 12.31
C PRO A 83 -5.96 0.99 11.08
N VAL A 84 -5.81 1.56 9.88
CA VAL A 84 -6.31 0.96 8.64
C VAL A 84 -5.14 0.56 7.76
N ALA A 85 -5.04 -0.75 7.48
CA ALA A 85 -4.13 -1.31 6.50
C ALA A 85 -4.83 -1.40 5.15
N CYS A 86 -4.16 -0.93 4.10
CA CYS A 86 -4.70 -0.84 2.75
C CYS A 86 -3.85 -1.66 1.78
N VAL A 87 -4.52 -2.38 0.89
CA VAL A 87 -3.88 -3.02 -0.26
C VAL A 87 -4.65 -2.61 -1.50
N GLY A 88 -3.99 -1.89 -2.40
CA GLY A 88 -4.57 -1.36 -3.62
C GLY A 88 -3.89 -1.93 -4.86
N ALA A 89 -4.67 -2.40 -5.82
CA ALA A 89 -4.18 -2.77 -7.15
C ALA A 89 -4.31 -1.56 -8.08
N PHE A 90 -3.18 -1.04 -8.55
CA PHE A 90 -3.13 0.13 -9.41
C PHE A 90 -2.67 -0.25 -10.81
N HIS A 91 -3.14 0.52 -11.79
CA HIS A 91 -2.64 0.47 -13.15
C HIS A 91 -2.44 1.87 -13.73
N SER A 92 -1.55 1.97 -14.70
CA SER A 92 -1.27 3.19 -15.47
C SER A 92 -0.99 2.81 -16.93
N THR A 93 -0.79 3.81 -17.79
CA THR A 93 -0.17 3.61 -19.11
C THR A 93 1.14 2.82 -19.01
N ALA A 94 1.50 2.13 -20.10
CA ALA A 94 2.77 1.39 -20.20
C ALA A 94 3.97 2.28 -19.83
N LEU A 95 5.00 1.62 -19.29
CA LEU A 95 6.30 2.23 -18.98
C LEU A 95 7.17 2.30 -20.23
N ASP A 96 7.18 1.23 -21.02
CA ASP A 96 7.94 1.17 -22.27
C ASP A 96 7.21 1.99 -23.36
N PRO A 97 7.85 3.01 -23.94
CA PRO A 97 7.25 3.79 -25.03
C PRO A 97 7.04 2.99 -26.33
N ASP A 98 7.74 1.86 -26.51
CA ASP A 98 7.58 1.00 -27.68
C ASP A 98 6.37 0.05 -27.56
N HIS A 99 5.79 -0.08 -26.36
CA HIS A 99 4.56 -0.84 -26.16
C HIS A 99 3.33 -0.08 -26.67
N ASP A 100 2.46 -0.79 -27.39
CA ASP A 100 1.18 -0.22 -27.83
C ASP A 100 0.33 0.14 -26.59
N PRO A 101 -0.04 1.42 -26.39
CA PRO A 101 -0.79 1.87 -25.22
C PRO A 101 -2.22 1.32 -25.15
N VAL A 102 -2.73 0.74 -26.24
CA VAL A 102 -4.02 0.05 -26.28
C VAL A 102 -3.89 -1.39 -25.79
N LEU A 103 -2.74 -2.03 -26.00
CA LEU A 103 -2.51 -3.44 -25.68
C LEU A 103 -1.75 -3.63 -24.35
N HIS A 104 -1.03 -2.61 -23.88
CA HIS A 104 -0.18 -2.70 -22.70
C HIS A 104 -0.56 -1.69 -21.63
N ARG A 105 -0.40 -2.12 -20.38
CA ARG A 105 -0.51 -1.26 -19.19
C ARG A 105 0.60 -1.60 -18.22
N SER A 106 0.90 -0.68 -17.32
CA SER A 106 1.73 -0.96 -16.15
C SER A 106 0.85 -1.25 -14.94
N ALA A 107 1.27 -2.18 -14.08
CA ALA A 107 0.60 -2.52 -12.84
C ALA A 107 1.55 -2.59 -11.65
N LEU A 108 1.01 -2.24 -10.48
CA LEU A 108 1.68 -2.36 -9.19
C LEU A 108 0.61 -2.54 -8.10
N THR A 109 0.86 -3.46 -7.18
CA THR A 109 0.09 -3.55 -5.94
C THR A 109 0.79 -2.71 -4.88
N ILE A 110 0.11 -1.70 -4.34
CA ILE A 110 0.66 -0.83 -3.31
C ILE A 110 -0.01 -1.15 -1.98
N ILE A 111 0.80 -1.28 -0.93
CA ILE A 111 0.39 -1.46 0.45
C ILE A 111 0.75 -0.20 1.22
N TRP A 112 -0.22 0.36 1.93
CA TRP A 112 -0.02 1.54 2.79
C TRP A 112 -0.93 1.47 4.02
N PHE A 113 -0.72 2.40 4.94
CA PHE A 113 -1.48 2.50 6.17
C PHE A 113 -1.98 3.93 6.34
N GLN A 114 -3.21 4.09 6.81
CA GLN A 114 -3.89 5.39 6.91
C GLN A 114 -4.77 5.48 8.17
N PRO A 115 -5.08 6.70 8.65
CA PRO A 115 -5.82 6.90 9.91
C PRO A 115 -7.32 6.58 9.80
N THR A 116 -7.91 6.68 8.62
CA THR A 116 -9.36 6.51 8.40
C THR A 116 -9.64 5.53 7.27
N THR A 117 -10.88 5.13 7.03
CA THR A 117 -11.24 4.24 5.90
C THR A 117 -11.48 5.01 4.60
N HIS A 118 -10.97 6.24 4.46
CA HIS A 118 -11.20 7.05 3.28
C HIS A 118 -10.46 6.48 2.07
N VAL A 119 -11.14 6.39 0.92
CA VAL A 119 -10.53 5.94 -0.33
C VAL A 119 -9.68 7.08 -0.92
N PRO A 120 -8.41 6.84 -1.28
CA PRO A 120 -7.57 7.89 -1.85
C PRO A 120 -8.13 8.39 -3.19
N TYR A 121 -8.11 9.71 -3.39
CA TYR A 121 -8.63 10.33 -4.61
C TYR A 121 -7.81 11.56 -4.99
N GLY A 122 -7.45 11.65 -6.28
CA GLY A 122 -6.76 12.78 -6.88
C GLY A 122 -5.45 13.11 -6.16
N CYS A 123 -5.33 14.38 -5.76
CA CYS A 123 -4.20 14.90 -5.00
C CYS A 123 -4.38 14.77 -3.48
N ASP A 124 -5.56 14.35 -3.00
CA ASP A 124 -5.89 14.21 -1.58
C ASP A 124 -5.53 12.81 -1.03
N ALA A 125 -4.89 11.98 -1.85
CA ALA A 125 -4.29 10.74 -1.40
C ALA A 125 -3.11 11.00 -0.45
N GLU A 126 -2.84 10.05 0.44
CA GLU A 126 -1.71 10.08 1.37
C GLU A 126 -0.41 10.46 0.64
N ASP A 127 0.35 11.43 1.16
CA ASP A 127 1.55 11.96 0.49
C ASP A 127 2.55 10.84 0.15
N ALA A 128 2.76 9.91 1.08
CA ALA A 128 3.65 8.78 0.88
C ALA A 128 3.19 7.81 -0.23
N LEU A 129 1.87 7.73 -0.50
CA LEU A 129 1.34 6.99 -1.65
C LEU A 129 1.60 7.75 -2.96
N ARG A 130 1.57 9.08 -2.93
CA ARG A 130 1.81 9.94 -4.11
C ARG A 130 3.28 10.03 -4.49
N GLU A 131 4.18 9.72 -3.57
CA GLU A 131 5.65 9.73 -3.77
C GLU A 131 6.21 8.40 -4.30
N VAL A 132 5.37 7.39 -4.54
CA VAL A 132 5.81 6.08 -5.06
C VAL A 132 6.51 6.24 -6.42
N ASP A 133 7.72 5.69 -6.52
CA ASP A 133 8.50 5.60 -7.76
C ASP A 133 7.92 4.55 -8.71
N TRP A 134 6.86 4.92 -9.43
CA TRP A 134 6.13 4.01 -10.30
C TRP A 134 7.02 3.45 -11.41
N GLU A 135 7.85 4.29 -12.01
CA GLU A 135 8.78 3.95 -13.08
C GLU A 135 9.79 2.86 -12.67
N GLY A 136 10.26 2.88 -11.42
CA GLY A 136 11.19 1.88 -10.90
C GLY A 136 10.53 0.61 -10.34
N LEU A 137 9.24 0.65 -10.00
CA LEU A 137 8.56 -0.40 -9.24
C LEU A 137 7.51 -1.18 -10.03
N ALA A 138 6.78 -0.51 -10.93
CA ALA A 138 5.70 -1.14 -11.68
C ALA A 138 6.23 -2.04 -12.80
N ARG A 139 5.36 -2.89 -13.34
CA ARG A 139 5.68 -3.73 -14.51
C ARG A 139 4.61 -3.64 -15.57
N ASP A 140 5.08 -3.62 -16.81
CA ASP A 140 4.21 -3.72 -17.98
C ASP A 140 3.64 -5.13 -18.14
N TYR A 141 2.40 -5.20 -18.59
CA TYR A 141 1.69 -6.42 -18.94
C TYR A 141 0.75 -6.16 -20.12
N GLU A 142 0.49 -7.21 -20.89
CA GLU A 142 -0.47 -7.22 -22.00
C GLU A 142 -1.89 -7.47 -21.47
N LEU A 143 -2.90 -6.78 -22.04
CA LEU A 143 -4.30 -6.78 -21.58
C LEU A 143 -5.11 -8.01 -22.02
#